data_AF-A0A2N5ME97-F1
#
_entry.id   AF-A0A2N5ME97-F1
#
_cell.length_a   1.000
_cell.length_b   1.000
_cell.length_c   1.000
_cell.angle_alpha   90.00
_cell.angle_beta   90.00
_cell.angle_gamma   90.00
#
_symmetry.space_group_name_H-M   'P 1'
#
loop_
_entity.id
_entity.type
_entity.pdbx_description
1 polymer ?
#
loop_
_entity_poly.entity_id
_entity_poly.type
_entity_poly.pdbx_seq_one_letter_code
_entity_poly.pdbx_strand_id
1 'polypeptide(L)'
;MKEAPNPNLIVEGGFCDIEILYNVSEFFKLDDKKKKEGILDKLKQGIDRVVELNNWDRTPFDDAYNGVIEAGYHTNYVWKKTKEKPKLKL
;
A
#
# COMPACT_ATOMS: atom_id res chain seq x y z
N MET A 1 7.20 19.69 -26.98
CA MET A 1 6.38 18.94 -26.01
C MET A 1 7.35 18.25 -25.06
N LYS A 2 7.28 18.50 -23.75
CA LYS A 2 8.12 17.78 -22.79
C LYS A 2 7.52 16.39 -22.64
N GLU A 3 8.27 15.35 -23.00
CA GLU A 3 7.89 13.96 -22.70
C GLU A 3 7.56 13.86 -21.21
N ALA A 4 6.36 13.37 -20.89
CA ALA A 4 6.07 12.91 -19.55
C ALA A 4 7.02 11.74 -19.28
N PRO A 5 7.70 11.67 -18.11
CA PRO A 5 8.64 10.61 -17.83
C PRO A 5 7.91 9.28 -17.93
N ASN A 6 8.33 8.46 -18.88
CA ASN A 6 7.88 7.09 -19.01
C ASN A 6 8.26 6.41 -17.70
N PRO A 7 7.31 5.97 -16.89
CA PRO A 7 7.61 5.85 -15.49
C PRO A 7 8.20 4.43 -15.32
N ASN A 8 9.53 4.41 -15.39
CA ASN A 8 10.37 3.22 -15.46
C ASN A 8 10.10 2.37 -14.22
N LEU A 9 9.52 1.19 -14.44
CA LEU A 9 9.35 0.19 -13.41
C LEU A 9 10.71 -0.50 -13.24
N ILE A 10 11.45 -0.12 -12.20
CA ILE A 10 12.77 -0.69 -11.91
C ILE A 10 12.57 -1.85 -10.95
N VAL A 11 12.93 -3.06 -11.39
CA VAL A 11 12.94 -4.25 -10.53
C VAL A 11 14.38 -4.55 -10.13
N GLU A 12 14.78 -4.14 -8.94
CA GLU A 12 16.12 -4.38 -8.38
C GLU A 12 16.03 -5.19 -7.08
N GLY A 13 16.76 -6.31 -7.01
CA GLY A 13 16.84 -7.12 -5.79
C GLY A 13 15.51 -7.73 -5.31
N GLY A 14 14.50 -7.85 -6.18
CA GLY A 14 13.16 -8.33 -5.83
C GLY A 14 12.19 -7.24 -5.35
N PHE A 15 12.60 -5.96 -5.41
CA PHE A 15 11.75 -4.81 -5.16
C PHE A 15 11.34 -4.16 -6.47
N CYS A 16 10.14 -3.59 -6.51
CA CYS A 16 9.62 -2.86 -7.65
C CYS A 16 9.41 -1.40 -7.25
N ASP A 17 10.23 -0.51 -7.79
CA ASP A 17 10.14 0.92 -7.51
C ASP A 17 9.12 1.59 -8.44
N ILE A 18 8.25 2.41 -7.84
CA ILE A 18 7.20 3.16 -8.53
C ILE A 18 7.15 4.57 -7.99
N GLU A 19 7.27 5.54 -8.88
CA GLU A 19 7.07 6.94 -8.55
C GLU A 19 5.62 7.37 -8.80
N ILE A 20 5.03 8.02 -7.81
CA ILE A 20 3.69 8.61 -7.86
C ILE A 20 3.77 10.05 -7.40
N LEU A 21 3.30 10.97 -8.26
CA LEU A 21 3.28 12.38 -7.94
C LEU A 21 2.27 12.67 -6.83
N TYR A 22 2.71 13.47 -5.86
CA TYR A 22 1.88 13.89 -4.74
C TYR A 22 2.22 15.29 -4.26
N ASN A 23 1.18 16.09 -3.98
CA ASN A 23 1.35 17.44 -3.45
C ASN A 23 1.50 17.38 -1.92
N VAL A 24 2.74 17.37 -1.46
CA VAL A 24 3.08 17.30 -0.03
C VAL A 24 2.53 18.51 0.74
N SER A 25 2.46 19.69 0.12
CA SER A 25 1.94 20.90 0.76
C SER A 25 0.44 20.81 1.04
N GLU A 26 -0.32 20.10 0.21
CA GLU A 26 -1.74 19.83 0.44
C GLU A 26 -1.94 18.78 1.53
N PHE A 27 -1.12 17.74 1.55
CA PHE A 27 -1.16 16.70 2.58
C PHE A 27 -1.06 17.24 4.00
N PHE A 28 -0.15 18.20 4.23
CA PHE A 28 0.02 18.79 5.55
C PHE A 28 -1.18 19.63 6.01
N LYS A 29 -2.07 20.02 5.09
CA LYS A 29 -3.32 20.75 5.40
C LYS A 29 -4.49 19.81 5.73
N LEU A 30 -4.34 18.51 5.48
CA LEU A 30 -5.40 17.53 5.70
C LEU A 30 -5.48 17.11 7.17
N ASP A 31 -6.70 16.78 7.61
CA ASP A 31 -6.93 16.07 8.87
C ASP A 31 -6.48 14.61 8.78
N ASP A 32 -6.37 13.94 9.93
CA ASP A 32 -5.84 12.58 10.01
C ASP A 32 -6.65 11.56 9.21
N LYS A 33 -7.97 11.73 9.11
CA LYS A 33 -8.82 10.83 8.34
C LYS A 33 -8.50 10.98 6.85
N LYS A 34 -8.50 12.20 6.34
CA LYS A 34 -8.17 12.50 4.94
C LYS A 34 -6.74 12.10 4.57
N LYS A 35 -5.80 12.19 5.51
CA LYS A 35 -4.43 11.68 5.31
C LYS A 35 -4.41 10.17 5.10
N LYS A 36 -5.15 9.40 5.91
CA LYS A 36 -5.25 7.94 5.75
C LYS A 36 -5.89 7.55 4.42
N GLU A 37 -6.99 8.22 4.07
CA GLU A 37 -7.67 8.04 2.78
C GLU A 37 -6.71 8.32 1.60
N GLY A 38 -6.01 9.47 1.64
CA GLY A 38 -5.07 9.87 0.60
C GLY A 38 -3.86 8.94 0.48
N ILE A 39 -3.31 8.44 1.59
CA ILE A 39 -2.21 7.46 1.56
C ILE A 39 -2.67 6.16 0.91
N LEU A 40 -3.85 5.65 1.29
CA LEU A 40 -4.38 4.41 0.70
C LEU A 40 -4.59 4.55 -0.80
N ASP A 41 -5.15 5.67 -1.25
CA ASP A 41 -5.33 5.98 -2.68
C ASP A 41 -4.00 6.03 -3.44
N LYS A 42 -2.96 6.65 -2.85
CA LYS A 42 -1.63 6.68 -3.46
C LYS A 42 -1.00 5.30 -3.53
N LEU A 43 -1.14 4.47 -2.51
CA LEU A 43 -0.67 3.08 -2.54
C LEU A 43 -1.38 2.28 -3.63
N LYS A 44 -2.70 2.44 -3.76
CA LYS A 44 -3.50 1.77 -4.79
C LYS A 44 -3.07 2.15 -6.20
N GLN A 45 -2.85 3.45 -6.47
CA GLN A 45 -2.31 3.92 -7.75
C GLN A 45 -0.98 3.25 -8.13
N GLY A 46 -0.10 3.02 -7.16
CA GLY A 46 1.16 2.33 -7.40
C GLY A 46 0.94 0.87 -7.75
N ILE A 47 0.18 0.17 -6.92
CA ILE A 47 -0.15 -1.24 -7.12
C ILE A 47 -0.85 -1.45 -8.48
N ASP A 48 -1.83 -0.62 -8.84
CA ASP A 48 -2.53 -0.71 -10.11
C ASP A 48 -1.60 -0.64 -11.30
N ARG A 49 -0.58 0.22 -11.23
CA ARG A 49 0.40 0.34 -12.29
C ARG A 49 1.29 -0.89 -12.44
N VAL A 50 1.66 -1.55 -11.34
CA VAL A 50 2.36 -2.85 -11.38
C VAL A 50 1.45 -3.92 -11.97
N VAL A 51 0.21 -3.97 -11.50
CA VAL A 51 -0.77 -4.97 -11.96
C VAL A 51 -1.01 -4.84 -13.46
N GLU A 52 -1.15 -3.62 -13.97
CA GLU A 52 -1.26 -3.32 -15.39
C GLU A 52 -0.04 -3.77 -16.18
N LEU A 53 1.16 -3.37 -15.74
CA LEU A 53 2.41 -3.66 -16.45
C LEU A 53 2.73 -5.17 -16.51
N ASN A 54 2.30 -5.92 -15.50
CA ASN A 54 2.52 -7.37 -15.44
C ASN A 54 1.30 -8.20 -15.87
N ASN A 55 0.20 -7.54 -16.24
CA ASN A 55 -1.08 -8.18 -16.57
C ASN A 55 -1.54 -9.16 -15.47
N TRP A 56 -1.44 -8.76 -14.22
CA TRP A 56 -1.91 -9.55 -13.07
C TRP A 56 -3.42 -9.44 -12.89
N ASP A 57 -4.00 -10.42 -12.20
CA ASP A 57 -5.37 -10.31 -11.73
C ASP A 57 -5.46 -9.18 -10.69
N ARG A 58 -6.37 -8.22 -10.91
CA ARG A 58 -6.61 -7.08 -10.01
C ARG A 58 -7.38 -7.45 -8.77
N THR A 59 -8.20 -8.50 -8.84
CA THR A 59 -9.16 -8.90 -7.81
C THR A 59 -8.57 -8.91 -6.39
N PRO A 60 -7.44 -9.61 -6.10
CA PRO A 60 -6.91 -9.64 -4.74
C PRO A 60 -6.45 -8.26 -4.22
N PHE A 61 -6.02 -7.35 -5.12
CA PHE A 61 -5.59 -6.02 -4.76
C PHE A 61 -6.77 -5.07 -4.53
N ASP A 62 -7.83 -5.22 -5.32
CA ASP A 62 -9.10 -4.49 -5.16
C ASP A 62 -9.79 -4.91 -3.86
N ASP A 63 -9.86 -6.22 -3.58
CA ASP A 63 -10.42 -6.75 -2.34
C ASP A 63 -9.67 -6.24 -1.12
N ALA A 64 -8.34 -6.22 -1.16
CA ALA A 64 -7.52 -5.68 -0.07
C ALA A 64 -7.75 -4.17 0.14
N TYR A 65 -7.82 -3.40 -0.94
CA TYR A 65 -8.12 -1.97 -0.90
C TYR A 65 -9.50 -1.70 -0.27
N ASN A 66 -10.53 -2.40 -0.75
CA ASN A 66 -11.90 -2.29 -0.23
C ASN A 66 -11.99 -2.73 1.23
N GLY A 67 -11.28 -3.80 1.62
CA GLY A 67 -11.23 -4.26 3.00
C GLY A 67 -10.71 -3.21 3.98
N VAL A 68 -9.76 -2.36 3.57
CA VAL A 68 -9.28 -1.24 4.41
C VAL A 68 -10.36 -0.16 4.56
N ILE A 69 -11.11 0.12 3.50
CA ILE A 69 -12.23 1.09 3.51
C ILE A 69 -13.35 0.58 4.42
N GLU A 70 -13.76 -0.68 4.27
CA GLU A 70 -14.78 -1.32 5.09
C GLU A 70 -14.39 -1.39 6.56
N ALA A 71 -13.10 -1.59 6.85
CA ALA A 71 -12.55 -1.54 8.21
C ALA A 71 -12.42 -0.11 8.77
N GLY A 72 -12.82 0.92 8.03
CA GLY A 72 -12.79 2.32 8.48
C GLY A 72 -11.38 2.85 8.75
N TYR A 73 -10.38 2.35 8.01
CA TYR A 73 -8.97 2.75 8.19
C TYR A 73 -8.41 2.46 9.61
N HIS A 74 -9.00 1.50 10.31
CA HIS A 74 -8.51 1.03 11.61
C HIS A 74 -7.45 -0.05 11.43
N THR A 75 -6.29 0.16 12.03
CA THR A 75 -5.20 -0.83 12.04
C THR A 75 -5.22 -1.57 13.37
N ASN A 76 -5.57 -2.86 13.35
CA ASN A 76 -5.40 -3.73 14.52
C ASN A 76 -3.97 -4.30 14.51
N TYR A 77 -3.04 -3.63 15.19
CA TYR A 77 -1.68 -4.14 15.36
C TYR A 77 -1.68 -5.36 16.29
N VAL A 78 -1.56 -6.57 15.73
CA VAL A 78 -1.37 -7.79 16.51
C VAL A 78 0.12 -8.05 16.72
N TRP A 79 0.76 -7.32 17.63
CA TRP A 79 2.15 -7.59 18.07
C TRP A 79 2.26 -8.79 19.03
N LYS A 80 1.46 -9.84 18.85
CA LYS A 80 1.54 -11.04 19.70
C LYS A 80 2.37 -12.10 19.02
N LYS A 81 3.70 -12.06 19.25
CA LYS A 81 4.43 -13.32 19.36
C LYS A 81 3.87 -14.02 20.60
N THR A 82 3.03 -15.03 20.40
CA THR A 82 2.70 -15.95 21.48
C THR A 82 4.03 -16.56 21.93
N LYS A 83 4.54 -16.16 23.10
CA LYS A 83 5.63 -16.88 23.74
C LYS A 83 5.04 -18.20 24.20
N GLU A 84 5.02 -19.20 23.32
CA GLU A 84 4.80 -20.58 23.76
C GLU A 84 5.93 -20.91 24.73
N LYS A 85 5.62 -20.95 26.03
CA LYS A 85 6.51 -21.56 27.01
C LYS A 85 6.54 -23.05 26.69
N PRO A 86 7.72 -23.68 26.50
CA PRO A 86 7.78 -25.13 26.37
C PRO A 86 7.16 -25.73 27.64
N LYS A 87 6.05 -26.47 27.49
CA LYS A 87 5.56 -27.31 28.58
C LYS A 87 6.61 -28.41 28.77
N LEU A 88 7.36 -28.34 29.86
CA LEU A 88 8.13 -29.49 30.34
C LEU A 88 7.11 -30.62 30.55
N LYS A 89 7.23 -31.69 29.76
CA LYS A 89 6.50 -32.92 30.03
C LYS A 89 7.08 -33.50 31.31
N LEU A 90 6.28 -33.52 32.38
CA LEU A 90 6.51 -34.32 33.58
C LEU A 90 6.41 -35.80 33.22
#